data_AF-A0A168PZJ4-F1
#
_entry.id   AF-A0A168PZJ4-F1
#
_cell.length_a   1.000
_cell.length_b   1.000
_cell.length_c   1.000
_cell.angle_alpha   90.00
_cell.angle_beta   90.00
_cell.angle_gamma   90.00
#
_symmetry.space_group_name_H-M   'P 1'
#
loop_
_entity.id
_entity.type
_entity.pdbx_description
1 polymer ?
#
loop_
_entity_poly.entity_id
_entity_poly.type
_entity_poly.pdbx_seq_one_letter_code
_entity_poly.pdbx_strand_id
1 'polypeptide(L)'
;MVFGQAALHFKVGQRVQLLNKPVLTMGTILYVGKVEGKPGHFLGVELDRSVGSNDGSIDGKRYFSTLTNRGIFVKQSEVALL
;
A
#
# COMPACT_ATOMS: atom_id res chain seq x y z
N MET A 1 14.33 -17.12 -21.99
CA MET A 1 12.88 -16.84 -22.07
C MET A 1 12.50 -16.04 -20.84
N VAL A 2 12.39 -14.72 -20.98
CA VAL A 2 11.99 -13.84 -19.88
C VAL A 2 10.47 -13.87 -19.88
N PHE A 3 9.84 -14.48 -18.87
CA PHE A 3 8.41 -14.37 -18.69
C PHE A 3 8.11 -12.87 -18.49
N GLY A 4 7.44 -12.27 -19.47
CA GLY A 4 6.86 -10.94 -19.29
C GLY A 4 5.90 -11.02 -18.11
N GLN A 5 6.32 -10.47 -16.97
CA GLN A 5 5.44 -10.24 -15.85
C GLN A 5 4.34 -9.33 -16.38
N ALA A 6 3.15 -9.87 -16.63
CA ALA A 6 1.99 -9.04 -16.89
C ALA A 6 1.96 -8.04 -15.73
N ALA A 7 2.12 -6.75 -16.03
CA ALA A 7 2.24 -5.72 -15.00
C ALA A 7 1.03 -5.85 -14.07
N LEU A 8 1.28 -6.23 -12.81
CA LEU A 8 0.21 -6.41 -11.83
C LEU A 8 -0.54 -5.09 -11.71
N HIS A 9 -1.81 -5.10 -12.12
CA HIS A 9 -2.64 -3.92 -12.09
C HIS A 9 -3.34 -3.85 -10.74
N PHE A 10 -2.69 -3.21 -9.77
CA PHE A 10 -3.26 -2.97 -8.45
C PHE A 10 -4.46 -2.02 -8.52
N LYS A 11 -5.50 -2.33 -7.75
CA LYS A 11 -6.77 -1.60 -7.67
C LYS A 11 -7.20 -1.46 -6.21
N VAL A 12 -7.93 -0.38 -5.94
CA VAL A 12 -8.59 -0.19 -4.64
C VAL A 12 -9.53 -1.36 -4.35
N GLY A 13 -9.58 -1.78 -3.09
CA GLY A 13 -10.36 -2.91 -2.59
C GLY A 13 -9.62 -4.26 -2.63
N GLN A 14 -8.48 -4.36 -3.33
CA GLN A 14 -7.72 -5.60 -3.37
C GLN A 14 -6.99 -5.87 -2.05
N ARG A 15 -6.90 -7.15 -1.70
CA ARG A 15 -6.12 -7.65 -0.57
C ARG A 15 -4.68 -7.87 -0.97
N VAL A 16 -3.77 -7.47 -0.09
CA VAL A 16 -2.34 -7.61 -0.31
C VAL A 16 -1.62 -8.07 0.95
N GLN A 17 -0.53 -8.79 0.75
CA GLN A 17 0.48 -9.04 1.77
C GLN A 17 1.67 -8.09 1.55
N LEU A 18 2.13 -7.44 2.61
CA LEU A 18 3.41 -6.73 2.58
C LEU A 18 4.56 -7.74 2.59
N LEU A 19 5.47 -7.58 1.64
CA LEU A 19 6.69 -8.38 1.52
C LEU A 19 7.77 -7.85 2.48
N ASN A 20 8.78 -8.68 2.76
CA ASN A 20 9.94 -8.32 3.58
C ASN A 20 9.59 -7.82 4.99
N LYS A 21 8.49 -8.30 5.57
CA LYS A 21 8.12 -8.06 6.98
C LYS A 21 8.47 -9.28 7.83
N PRO A 22 8.93 -9.09 9.09
CA PRO A 22 9.26 -10.20 9.98
C PRO A 22 8.04 -11.02 10.40
N VAL A 23 6.85 -10.41 10.31
CA VAL A 23 5.56 -11.03 10.63
C VAL A 23 4.63 -10.84 9.44
N LEU A 24 3.82 -11.86 9.14
CA LEU A 24 2.79 -11.80 8.10
C LEU A 24 1.91 -10.55 8.32
N THR A 25 2.00 -9.63 7.39
CA THR A 25 1.32 -8.35 7.45
C THR A 25 0.46 -8.20 6.21
N MET A 26 -0.84 -8.11 6.40
CA MET A 26 -1.82 -8.00 5.31
C MET A 26 -2.64 -6.73 5.45
N GLY A 27 -3.24 -6.32 4.34
CA GLY A 27 -4.08 -5.15 4.29
C GLY A 27 -4.89 -5.06 3.01
N THR A 28 -5.66 -3.99 2.91
CA THR A 28 -6.54 -3.67 1.80
C THR A 28 -6.07 -2.39 1.14
N ILE A 29 -5.95 -2.38 -0.19
CA ILE A 29 -5.60 -1.17 -0.93
C ILE A 29 -6.75 -0.17 -0.85
N LEU A 30 -6.50 1.01 -0.33
CA LEU A 30 -7.45 2.13 -0.29
C LEU A 30 -7.06 3.27 -1.24
N TYR A 31 -5.83 3.27 -1.77
CA TYR A 31 -5.36 4.29 -2.69
C TYR A 31 -4.36 3.70 -3.70
N VAL A 32 -4.43 4.14 -4.96
CA VAL A 32 -3.44 3.84 -6.01
C VAL A 32 -3.13 5.14 -6.74
N GLY A 33 -1.89 5.64 -6.65
CA GLY A 33 -1.56 6.91 -7.29
C GLY A 33 -0.25 7.54 -6.83
N LYS A 34 -0.07 8.81 -7.19
CA LYS A 34 1.10 9.60 -6.81
C LYS A 34 0.90 10.21 -5.41
N VAL A 35 1.96 10.21 -4.62
CA VAL A 35 2.01 10.96 -3.34
C VAL A 35 2.80 12.25 -3.59
N GLU A 36 2.24 13.38 -3.17
CA GLU A 36 2.89 14.69 -3.30
C GLU A 36 4.28 14.68 -2.63
N GLY A 37 5.27 15.27 -3.31
CA GLY A 37 6.65 15.29 -2.83
C GLY A 37 7.38 13.93 -2.89
N LYS A 38 6.76 12.86 -3.40
CA LYS A 38 7.39 11.54 -3.54
C LYS A 38 7.43 11.08 -5.00
N PRO A 39 8.56 10.55 -5.50
CA PRO A 39 8.66 10.07 -6.87
C PRO A 39 7.94 8.72 -7.06
N GLY A 40 7.23 8.59 -8.19
CA GLY A 40 6.58 7.35 -8.62
C GLY A 40 5.17 7.12 -8.05
N HIS A 41 4.62 5.93 -8.31
CA HIS A 41 3.32 5.50 -7.81
C HIS A 41 3.46 4.74 -6.48
N PHE A 42 2.41 4.84 -5.68
CA PHE A 42 2.27 4.20 -4.38
C PHE A 42 0.90 3.55 -4.26
N LEU A 43 0.86 2.52 -3.42
CA LEU A 43 -0.35 1.94 -2.88
C LEU A 43 -0.51 2.46 -1.46
N GLY A 44 -1.64 3.11 -1.19
CA GLY A 44 -2.08 3.35 0.19
C GLY A 44 -2.85 2.13 0.66
N VAL A 45 -2.37 1.50 1.72
CA VAL A 45 -2.91 0.25 2.25
C VAL A 45 -3.37 0.47 3.68
N GLU A 46 -4.61 0.07 3.99
CA GLU A 46 -5.06 -0.12 5.36
C GLU A 46 -4.65 -1.51 5.83
N LEU A 47 -3.85 -1.58 6.89
CA LEU A 47 -3.40 -2.81 7.50
C LEU A 47 -4.48 -3.38 8.43
N ASP A 48 -4.53 -4.71 8.53
CA ASP A 48 -5.45 -5.41 9.43
C ASP A 48 -5.16 -5.13 10.90
N ARG A 49 -3.89 -4.86 11.22
CA ARG A 49 -3.40 -4.55 12.56
C ARG A 49 -2.82 -3.13 12.60
N SER A 50 -2.84 -2.51 13.77
CA SER A 50 -2.32 -1.16 13.99
C SER A 50 -0.78 -1.12 14.06
N VAL A 51 -0.13 -1.50 12.96
CA VAL A 51 1.34 -1.55 12.78
C VAL A 51 1.82 -0.69 11.59
N GLY A 52 0.94 0.16 11.07
CA GLY A 52 1.22 1.14 10.04
C GLY A 52 1.86 2.41 10.60
N SER A 53 2.01 3.42 9.75
CA SER A 53 2.74 4.66 10.08
C SER A 53 1.91 5.93 9.94
N ASN A 54 0.68 5.83 9.45
CA ASN A 54 -0.19 6.98 9.22
C ASN A 54 -1.67 6.60 9.35
N ASP A 55 -2.53 7.60 9.17
CA ASP A 55 -4.00 7.51 9.16
C ASP A 55 -4.58 7.67 7.74
N GLY A 56 -3.73 7.55 6.71
CA GLY A 56 -4.05 7.81 5.30
C GLY A 56 -3.76 9.24 4.81
N SER A 57 -3.06 10.05 5.61
CA SER A 57 -2.48 11.33 5.20
C SER A 57 -0.95 11.33 5.22
N ILE A 58 -0.36 12.18 4.39
CA ILE A 58 1.07 12.51 4.37
C ILE A 58 1.19 14.03 4.32
N ASP A 59 1.95 14.61 5.24
CA ASP A 59 2.23 16.05 5.33
C ASP A 59 0.95 16.93 5.27
N GLY A 60 -0.10 16.51 5.98
CA GLY A 60 -1.38 17.23 6.05
C GLY A 60 -2.34 16.96 4.87
N LYS A 61 -1.89 16.30 3.81
CA LYS A 61 -2.73 15.94 2.66
C LYS A 61 -3.34 14.55 2.82
N ARG A 62 -4.66 14.44 2.69
CA ARG A 62 -5.44 13.19 2.78
C ARG A 62 -5.49 12.47 1.43
N TYR A 63 -5.15 11.19 1.42
CA TYR A 63 -5.26 10.32 0.23
C TYR A 63 -6.31 9.23 0.40
N PHE A 64 -6.45 8.72 1.62
CA PHE A 64 -7.50 7.80 2.05
C PHE A 64 -7.76 7.97 3.55
N SER A 65 -8.82 7.35 4.07
CA SER A 65 -9.18 7.42 5.49
C SER A 65 -9.05 6.05 6.14
N THR A 66 -8.39 5.99 7.29
CA THR A 66 -8.28 4.80 8.15
C THR A 66 -8.00 5.23 9.60
N LEU A 67 -7.95 4.28 10.54
CA LEU A 67 -7.54 4.57 11.91
C LEU A 67 -6.05 4.89 11.99
N THR A 68 -5.66 5.63 13.03
CA THR A 68 -4.25 5.92 13.34
C THR A 68 -3.43 4.63 13.39
N ASN A 69 -2.23 4.67 12.80
CA ASN A 69 -1.30 3.54 12.71
C ASN A 69 -1.86 2.34 11.94
N ARG A 70 -2.87 2.51 11.08
CA ARG A 70 -3.31 1.45 10.16
C ARG A 70 -2.95 1.75 8.71
N GLY A 71 -2.70 3.00 8.36
CA GLY A 71 -2.27 3.38 7.01
C GLY A 71 -0.79 3.15 6.78
N ILE A 72 -0.43 2.72 5.57
CA ILE A 72 0.94 2.71 5.05
C ILE A 72 0.93 3.03 3.55
N PHE A 73 1.99 3.71 3.08
CA PHE A 73 2.24 3.87 1.65
C PHE A 73 3.42 2.99 1.25
N VAL A 74 3.22 2.15 0.24
CA VAL A 74 4.22 1.19 -0.25
C VAL A 74 4.32 1.23 -1.78
N LYS A 75 5.45 0.80 -2.32
CA LYS A 75 5.63 0.53 -3.75
C LYS A 75 4.96 -0.79 -4.14
N GLN A 76 4.62 -0.91 -5.42
CA GLN A 76 4.07 -2.14 -5.98
C GLN A 76 4.99 -3.36 -5.78
N SER A 77 6.31 -3.14 -5.79
CA SER A 77 7.32 -4.18 -5.54
C SER A 77 7.39 -4.66 -4.09
N GLU A 78 6.71 -3.99 -3.16
CA GLU A 78 6.72 -4.32 -1.73
C GLU A 78 5.48 -5.11 -1.31
N VAL A 79 4.64 -5.54 -2.27
CA VAL A 79 3.41 -6.27 -1.99
C VAL A 79 3.22 -7.46 -2.93
N ALA A 80 2.50 -8.47 -2.44
CA ALA A 80 1.88 -9.51 -3.26
C ALA A 80 0.36 -9.40 -3.18
N LEU A 81 -0.31 -9.62 -4.31
CA LEU A 81 -1.77 -9.78 -4.37
C LEU A 81 -2.18 -11.10 -3.71
N LEU A 82 -3.30 -11.05 -2.98
CA LEU A 82 -3.95 -12.20 -2.35
C LEU A 82 -5.21 -12.61 -3.12
#